data_AF-A0A9X0CNR7-F1
#
_entry.id   AF-A0A9X0CNR7-F1
#
_cell.length_a   1.000
_cell.length_b   1.000
_cell.length_c   1.000
_cell.angle_alpha   90.00
_cell.angle_beta   90.00
_cell.angle_gamma   90.00
#
_symmetry.space_group_name_H-M   'P 1'
#
loop_
_entity.id
_entity.type
_entity.pdbx_description
1 polymer ?
#
loop_
_entity_poly.entity_id
_entity_poly.type
_entity_poly.pdbx_seq_one_letter_code
_entity_poly.pdbx_strand_id
1 'polypeptide(L)'
;MAVNIFKIFFMLISFAGYISFLKASSLSRSHKDHLRVRRAFRAYYYNYLDEIAMATCAAIPSSGPGLIYAVRRTCGEKPNCKDICTDHALRKQGPKEVQNLAWHCKESLHVYKRQPALKDNYEEYTDSHKLGLAVYRHHSCTVSGCGPNYCCCVAS
;
A
#
# COMPACT_ATOMS: atom_id res chain seq x y z
N MET A 1 27.68 84.13 -3.34
CA MET A 1 27.75 84.59 -4.74
C MET A 1 27.70 83.35 -5.61
N ALA A 2 26.72 83.29 -6.50
CA ALA A 2 26.34 82.15 -7.32
C ALA A 2 27.22 82.02 -8.57
N VAL A 3 27.52 80.79 -9.01
CA VAL A 3 27.75 80.44 -10.44
C VAL A 3 27.35 78.95 -10.59
N ASN A 4 26.14 78.67 -11.09
CA ASN A 4 25.81 78.19 -12.45
C ASN A 4 26.47 76.85 -12.83
N ILE A 5 25.71 75.75 -12.93
CA ILE A 5 24.90 75.35 -14.10
C ILE A 5 25.78 75.26 -15.37
N PHE A 6 26.13 74.05 -15.80
CA PHE A 6 25.85 73.49 -17.14
C PHE A 6 26.59 72.15 -17.35
N LYS A 7 25.79 71.15 -17.73
CA LYS A 7 26.10 69.91 -18.45
C LYS A 7 27.51 69.80 -19.08
N ILE A 8 28.12 68.61 -18.94
CA ILE A 8 28.84 67.81 -19.94
C ILE A 8 29.07 66.47 -19.20
N PHE A 9 28.21 65.45 -19.29
CA PHE A 9 27.92 64.61 -20.46
C PHE A 9 29.20 64.11 -21.14
N PHE A 10 29.40 62.79 -21.06
CA PHE A 10 30.29 61.96 -21.89
C PHE A 10 31.76 61.77 -21.48
N MET A 11 32.10 60.47 -21.41
CA MET A 11 33.43 59.87 -21.54
C MET A 11 34.37 60.16 -20.37
N LEU A 12 34.64 59.19 -19.51
CA LEU A 12 35.55 58.10 -19.89
C LEU A 12 35.00 56.71 -19.54
N ILE A 13 34.73 55.98 -20.62
CA ILE A 13 34.56 54.53 -20.70
C ILE A 13 35.95 53.87 -20.80
N SER A 14 36.05 52.66 -20.24
CA SER A 14 37.02 51.59 -20.55
C SER A 14 38.45 51.69 -20.03
N PHE A 15 38.75 50.84 -19.05
CA PHE A 15 39.70 49.71 -19.16
C PHE A 15 39.29 48.68 -18.09
N ALA A 16 38.48 47.69 -18.45
CA ALA A 16 38.91 46.35 -18.88
C ALA A 16 39.30 45.42 -17.71
N GLY A 17 38.54 44.32 -17.57
CA GLY A 17 39.02 43.06 -17.01
C GLY A 17 38.56 42.72 -15.60
N TYR A 18 37.43 42.03 -15.46
CA TYR A 18 37.41 40.57 -15.27
C TYR A 18 35.99 40.08 -14.99
N ILE A 19 35.60 39.05 -15.73
CA ILE A 19 34.36 38.29 -15.63
C ILE A 19 34.29 37.62 -14.25
N SER A 20 33.13 37.67 -13.58
CA SER A 20 32.54 36.53 -12.88
C SER A 20 31.12 36.83 -12.39
N PHE A 21 30.17 36.31 -13.16
CA PHE A 21 29.03 35.52 -12.69
C PHE A 21 28.41 35.86 -11.33
N LEU A 22 27.17 36.38 -11.40
CA LEU A 22 26.01 36.01 -10.58
C LEU A 22 26.34 35.40 -9.20
N LYS A 23 26.34 36.25 -8.17
CA LYS A 23 25.97 35.79 -6.82
C LYS A 23 24.63 36.41 -6.46
N ALA A 24 23.59 35.92 -7.14
CA ALA A 24 22.26 35.91 -6.56
C ALA A 24 22.37 35.03 -5.31
N SER A 25 22.57 35.66 -4.15
CA SER A 25 22.48 35.00 -2.86
C SER A 25 21.12 34.33 -2.80
N SER A 26 21.16 33.01 -2.79
CA SER A 26 20.05 32.08 -2.75
C SER A 26 18.92 32.65 -1.89
N LEU A 27 17.80 33.00 -2.53
CA LEU A 27 16.51 32.87 -1.89
C LEU A 27 16.50 31.43 -1.37
N SER A 28 16.67 31.29 -0.06
CA SER A 28 16.23 30.12 0.69
C SER A 28 14.76 30.03 0.39
N ARG A 29 14.43 29.34 -0.70
CA ARG A 29 13.12 28.84 -0.99
C ARG A 29 12.94 27.85 0.13
N SER A 30 12.39 28.37 1.25
CA SER A 30 11.80 27.60 2.33
C SER A 30 10.93 26.59 1.62
N HIS A 31 11.54 25.43 1.39
CA HIS A 31 10.92 24.24 0.89
C HIS A 31 10.09 23.84 2.07
N LYS A 32 8.94 24.52 2.20
CA LYS A 32 7.86 24.23 3.11
C LYS A 32 7.87 22.72 3.20
N ASP A 33 8.31 22.17 4.32
CA ASP A 33 7.50 21.46 5.31
C ASP A 33 6.23 20.76 4.78
N HIS A 34 6.22 20.36 3.51
CA HIS A 34 5.93 19.01 3.12
C HIS A 34 7.15 18.16 3.52
N LEU A 35 7.39 18.12 4.83
CA LEU A 35 7.19 16.88 5.54
C LEU A 35 5.93 16.23 4.93
N ARG A 36 6.09 15.57 3.77
CA ARG A 36 5.37 14.34 3.52
C ARG A 36 5.68 13.58 4.79
N VAL A 37 4.75 13.66 5.72
CA VAL A 37 4.62 12.75 6.84
C VAL A 37 5.12 11.45 6.27
N ARG A 38 6.27 10.99 6.77
CA ARG A 38 6.79 9.68 6.49
C ARG A 38 5.64 8.74 6.84
N ARG A 39 4.73 8.52 5.89
CA ARG A 39 3.97 7.30 5.73
C ARG A 39 5.06 6.32 5.36
N ALA A 40 5.86 5.98 6.37
CA ALA A 40 6.55 4.72 6.41
C ALA A 40 5.46 3.73 6.02
N PHE A 41 5.58 3.15 4.82
CA PHE A 41 4.77 2.05 4.32
C PHE A 41 5.04 0.76 5.14
N ARG A 42 5.18 0.90 6.46
CA ARG A 42 4.74 -0.10 7.40
C ARG A 42 3.30 0.27 7.68
N ALA A 43 2.36 -0.44 7.08
CA ALA A 43 0.97 -0.40 7.51
C ALA A 43 0.97 -0.46 9.05
N TYR A 44 0.57 0.64 9.68
CA TYR A 44 0.66 0.81 11.14
C TYR A 44 -0.40 -0.03 11.88
N TYR A 45 -1.14 -0.87 11.16
CA TYR A 45 -2.06 -1.86 11.68
C TYR A 45 -2.03 -3.08 10.74
N TYR A 46 -2.08 -4.29 11.32
CA TYR A 46 -2.25 -5.60 10.67
C TYR A 46 -1.02 -6.40 10.23
N ASN A 47 -1.17 -7.72 10.39
CA ASN A 47 -0.27 -8.72 9.85
C ASN A 47 -0.45 -8.73 8.33
N TYR A 48 0.60 -8.39 7.57
CA TYR A 48 0.56 -8.25 6.11
C TYR A 48 -0.03 -9.48 5.37
N LEU A 49 0.06 -10.67 5.98
CA LEU A 49 -0.55 -11.88 5.44
C LEU A 49 -2.08 -11.81 5.44
N ASP A 50 -2.68 -11.21 6.46
CA ASP A 50 -4.13 -11.01 6.54
C ASP A 50 -4.60 -9.98 5.52
N GLU A 51 -3.81 -8.93 5.29
CA GLU A 51 -4.13 -7.91 4.29
C GLU A 51 -4.11 -8.50 2.88
N ILE A 52 -3.09 -9.30 2.56
CA ILE A 52 -3.00 -10.03 1.28
C ILE A 52 -4.18 -11.00 1.15
N ALA A 53 -4.48 -11.77 2.21
CA ALA A 53 -5.60 -12.70 2.20
C ALA A 53 -6.93 -11.97 1.97
N MET A 54 -7.17 -10.86 2.68
CA MET A 54 -8.39 -10.07 2.57
C MET A 54 -8.52 -9.43 1.18
N ALA A 55 -7.45 -8.83 0.65
CA ALA A 55 -7.44 -8.29 -0.70
C ALA A 55 -7.72 -9.37 -1.76
N THR A 56 -7.10 -10.55 -1.60
CA THR A 56 -7.35 -11.67 -2.51
C THR A 56 -8.79 -12.16 -2.40
N CYS A 57 -9.33 -12.35 -1.19
CA CYS A 57 -10.71 -12.77 -0.98
C CYS A 57 -11.72 -11.76 -1.52
N ALA A 58 -11.45 -10.45 -1.40
CA ALA A 58 -12.29 -9.39 -1.95
C ALA A 58 -12.32 -9.41 -3.49
N ALA A 59 -11.20 -9.71 -4.14
CA ALA A 59 -11.08 -9.76 -5.59
C ALA A 59 -11.80 -10.97 -6.23
N ILE A 60 -12.17 -11.98 -5.44
CA ILE A 60 -12.88 -13.17 -5.94
C ILE A 60 -14.36 -12.82 -6.15
N PRO A 61 -14.90 -12.99 -7.37
CA PRO A 61 -16.30 -12.71 -7.68
C PRO A 61 -17.23 -13.42 -6.69
N SER A 62 -18.28 -12.71 -6.28
CA SER A 62 -19.35 -13.25 -5.42
C SER A 62 -20.67 -13.08 -6.17
N SER A 63 -21.60 -14.02 -5.99
CA SER A 63 -22.88 -14.05 -6.70
C SER A 63 -23.87 -12.95 -6.27
N GLY A 64 -23.56 -12.22 -5.21
CA GLY A 64 -24.42 -11.17 -4.68
C GLY A 64 -23.70 -10.27 -3.65
N PRO A 65 -24.41 -9.29 -3.08
CA PRO A 65 -23.88 -8.47 -2.00
C PRO A 65 -23.64 -9.33 -0.76
N GLY A 66 -22.59 -9.01 -0.01
CA GLY A 66 -22.26 -9.70 1.21
C GLY A 66 -20.98 -9.16 1.84
N LEU A 67 -20.78 -9.46 3.12
CA LEU A 67 -19.57 -9.13 3.84
C LEU A 67 -18.54 -10.25 3.64
N ILE A 68 -17.35 -9.88 3.18
CA ILE A 68 -16.25 -10.80 2.88
C ILE A 68 -15.27 -10.79 4.04
N TYR A 69 -14.84 -11.97 4.45
CA TYR A 69 -13.87 -12.17 5.51
C TYR A 69 -12.75 -13.10 5.04
N ALA A 70 -11.51 -12.76 5.38
CA ALA A 70 -10.38 -13.67 5.32
C ALA A 70 -10.15 -14.26 6.72
N VAL A 71 -10.54 -15.52 6.91
CA VAL A 71 -10.44 -16.22 8.19
C VAL A 71 -9.18 -17.07 8.20
N ARG A 72 -8.33 -16.90 9.21
CA ARG A 72 -7.12 -17.72 9.36
C ARG A 72 -7.48 -19.18 9.60
N ARG A 73 -6.68 -20.09 9.04
CA ARG A 73 -6.75 -21.53 9.27
C ARG A 73 -5.37 -22.06 9.64
N THR A 74 -5.29 -22.93 10.64
CA THR A 74 -4.01 -23.53 11.05
C THR A 74 -3.76 -24.81 10.27
N CYS A 75 -2.53 -24.99 9.77
CA CYS A 75 -2.13 -26.24 9.12
C CYS A 75 -2.23 -27.41 10.13
N GLY A 76 -2.83 -28.51 9.67
CA GLY A 76 -3.08 -29.69 10.51
C GLY A 76 -4.44 -29.68 11.22
N GLU A 77 -5.19 -28.57 11.18
CA GLU A 77 -6.58 -28.57 11.65
C GLU A 77 -7.45 -29.50 10.81
N LYS A 78 -8.30 -30.28 11.50
CA LYS A 78 -9.30 -31.14 10.87
C LYS A 78 -10.33 -30.37 10.04
N PRO A 79 -10.96 -29.28 10.54
CA PRO A 79 -11.98 -28.58 9.76
C PRO A 79 -11.39 -27.94 8.50
N ASN A 80 -12.12 -28.07 7.39
CA ASN A 80 -11.81 -27.37 6.14
C ASN A 80 -12.51 -26.00 6.13
N CYS A 81 -12.28 -25.21 5.07
CA CYS A 81 -12.86 -23.87 5.00
C CYS A 81 -14.39 -23.85 4.87
N LYS A 82 -15.00 -24.89 4.29
CA LYS A 82 -16.46 -25.03 4.28
C LYS A 82 -16.98 -25.11 5.71
N ASP A 83 -16.40 -25.99 6.53
CA ASP A 83 -16.81 -26.17 7.93
C ASP A 83 -16.60 -24.88 8.73
N ILE A 84 -15.41 -24.27 8.61
CA ILE A 84 -15.04 -23.02 9.30
C ILE A 84 -16.00 -21.88 8.95
N CYS A 85 -16.24 -21.61 7.67
CA CYS A 85 -17.11 -20.50 7.27
C CYS A 85 -18.56 -20.72 7.71
N THR A 86 -19.00 -21.97 7.85
CA THR A 86 -20.35 -22.28 8.35
C THR A 86 -20.44 -22.39 9.88
N ASP A 87 -19.32 -22.30 10.60
CA ASP A 87 -19.29 -22.46 12.04
C ASP A 87 -20.04 -21.35 12.77
N HIS A 88 -20.89 -21.71 13.73
CA HIS A 88 -21.73 -20.75 14.45
C HIS A 88 -20.93 -19.85 15.40
N ALA A 89 -19.81 -20.34 15.97
CA ALA A 89 -18.96 -19.52 16.82
C ALA A 89 -18.20 -18.46 16.01
N LEU A 90 -17.82 -18.76 14.76
CA LEU A 90 -17.26 -17.77 13.84
C LEU A 90 -18.29 -16.66 13.53
N ARG A 91 -19.53 -17.03 13.18
CA ARG A 91 -20.58 -16.05 12.82
C ARG A 91 -20.84 -15.03 13.93
N LYS A 92 -20.82 -15.48 15.18
CA LYS A 92 -21.01 -14.64 16.37
C LYS A 92 -19.93 -13.58 16.58
N GLN A 93 -18.77 -13.70 15.93
CA GLN A 93 -17.71 -12.68 15.96
C GLN A 93 -18.04 -11.47 15.08
N GLY A 94 -18.92 -11.65 14.09
CA GLY A 94 -19.36 -10.56 13.21
C GLY A 94 -20.38 -9.62 13.87
N PRO A 95 -20.62 -8.45 13.24
CA PRO A 95 -21.64 -7.51 13.70
C PRO A 95 -23.05 -8.14 13.64
N LYS A 96 -24.01 -7.64 14.42
CA LYS A 96 -25.33 -8.29 14.61
C LYS A 96 -26.06 -8.55 13.30
N GLU A 97 -25.87 -7.67 12.32
CA GLU A 97 -26.47 -7.69 11.00
C GLU A 97 -26.06 -8.94 10.19
N VAL A 98 -24.85 -9.47 10.40
CA VAL A 98 -24.38 -10.67 9.68
C VAL A 98 -24.60 -11.98 10.42
N GLN A 99 -24.92 -11.94 11.72
CA GLN A 99 -25.05 -13.15 12.52
C GLN A 99 -26.21 -14.05 12.05
N ASN A 100 -27.26 -13.45 11.48
CA ASN A 100 -28.44 -14.14 10.96
C ASN A 100 -28.39 -14.40 9.44
N LEU A 101 -27.32 -14.00 8.74
CA LEU A 101 -27.16 -14.24 7.31
C LEU A 101 -26.70 -15.67 7.02
N ALA A 102 -26.79 -16.07 5.75
CA ALA A 102 -26.18 -17.32 5.32
C ALA A 102 -24.67 -17.11 5.16
N TRP A 103 -23.89 -17.98 5.80
CA TRP A 103 -22.45 -17.96 5.66
C TRP A 103 -22.00 -19.11 4.78
N HIS A 104 -21.12 -18.82 3.84
CA HIS A 104 -20.55 -19.82 2.95
C HIS A 104 -19.09 -19.52 2.66
N CYS A 105 -18.35 -20.57 2.30
CA CYS A 105 -16.99 -20.43 1.80
C CYS A 105 -17.05 -20.29 0.27
N LYS A 106 -16.25 -19.36 -0.27
CA LYS A 106 -16.08 -19.21 -1.73
C LYS A 106 -14.71 -19.61 -2.25
N GLU A 107 -13.69 -19.63 -1.39
CA GLU A 107 -12.32 -19.98 -1.75
C GLU A 107 -11.52 -20.37 -0.51
N SER A 108 -10.46 -21.15 -0.71
CA SER A 108 -9.40 -21.31 0.29
C SER A 108 -8.03 -20.96 -0.31
N LEU A 109 -7.21 -20.27 0.49
CA LEU A 109 -5.95 -19.69 0.07
C LEU A 109 -4.79 -20.29 0.85
N HIS A 110 -3.65 -20.41 0.16
CA HIS A 110 -2.35 -20.48 0.80
C HIS A 110 -1.60 -19.17 0.53
N VAL A 111 -1.51 -18.31 1.54
CA VAL A 111 -0.67 -17.11 1.50
C VAL A 111 0.73 -17.50 1.97
N TYR A 112 1.72 -17.39 1.08
CA TYR A 112 3.07 -17.82 1.37
C TYR A 112 3.78 -16.85 2.30
N LYS A 113 4.33 -17.38 3.39
CA LYS A 113 5.16 -16.63 4.34
C LYS A 113 6.58 -16.49 3.80
N ARG A 114 7.31 -15.46 4.27
CA ARG A 114 8.74 -15.23 3.97
C ARG A 114 9.04 -15.13 2.47
N GLN A 115 8.09 -14.60 1.69
CA GLN A 115 8.34 -14.25 0.30
C GLN A 115 9.19 -12.97 0.22
N PRO A 116 10.01 -12.82 -0.82
CA PRO A 116 10.79 -11.60 -1.03
C PRO A 116 9.84 -10.40 -1.22
N ALA A 117 10.08 -9.34 -0.45
CA ALA A 117 9.46 -8.05 -0.72
C ALA A 117 10.27 -7.34 -1.81
N LEU A 118 9.61 -6.96 -2.90
CA LEU A 118 10.22 -6.10 -3.91
C LEU A 118 10.45 -4.71 -3.32
N LYS A 119 11.51 -4.04 -3.78
CA LYS A 119 11.85 -2.67 -3.41
C LYS A 119 10.73 -1.72 -3.82
N ASP A 120 10.61 -0.64 -3.05
CA ASP A 120 9.75 0.49 -3.41
C ASP A 120 10.12 0.99 -4.81
N ASN A 121 9.11 1.17 -5.65
CA ASN A 121 9.24 1.60 -7.03
C ASN A 121 8.65 3.01 -7.28
N TYR A 122 8.44 3.81 -6.24
CA TYR A 122 7.88 5.16 -6.35
C TYR A 122 8.76 6.10 -7.22
N GLU A 123 10.09 6.06 -7.04
CA GLU A 123 11.04 6.88 -7.83
C GLU A 123 11.72 6.10 -8.97
N GLU A 124 12.02 4.80 -8.78
CA GLU A 124 12.85 4.01 -9.71
C GLU A 124 12.40 2.54 -9.84
N TYR A 125 12.48 1.98 -11.05
CA TYR A 125 12.13 0.58 -11.35
C TYR A 125 13.32 -0.38 -11.13
N THR A 126 13.67 -0.66 -9.88
CA THR A 126 14.91 -1.41 -9.53
C THR A 126 14.76 -2.94 -9.44
N ASP A 127 13.53 -3.46 -9.47
CA ASP A 127 13.20 -4.89 -9.32
C ASP A 127 12.39 -5.47 -10.50
N SER A 128 12.60 -4.93 -11.69
CA SER A 128 12.02 -5.44 -12.93
C SER A 128 12.26 -6.95 -13.09
N HIS A 129 11.22 -7.69 -13.49
CA HIS A 129 11.23 -9.15 -13.69
C HIS A 129 11.51 -10.01 -12.44
N LYS A 130 11.30 -9.49 -11.23
CA LYS A 130 11.40 -10.28 -9.98
C LYS A 130 10.02 -10.68 -9.46
N LEU A 131 9.95 -11.84 -8.81
CA LEU A 131 8.76 -12.29 -8.10
C LEU A 131 8.69 -11.63 -6.72
N GLY A 132 7.50 -11.20 -6.33
CA GLY A 132 7.20 -10.68 -5.00
C GLY A 132 6.39 -11.65 -4.16
N LEU A 133 5.35 -11.14 -3.50
CA LEU A 133 4.41 -11.91 -2.69
C LEU A 133 3.67 -12.95 -3.55
N ALA A 134 3.36 -14.10 -2.95
CA ALA A 134 2.69 -15.21 -3.62
C ALA A 134 1.46 -15.69 -2.83
N VAL A 135 0.37 -15.95 -3.56
CA VAL A 135 -0.85 -16.58 -3.04
C VAL A 135 -1.25 -17.70 -3.98
N TYR A 136 -1.49 -18.89 -3.42
CA TYR A 136 -2.08 -20.00 -4.15
C TYR A 136 -3.57 -20.11 -3.84
N ARG A 137 -4.39 -20.22 -4.88
CA ARG A 137 -5.83 -20.42 -4.79
C ARG A 137 -6.15 -21.90 -4.98
N HIS A 138 -6.84 -22.50 -4.03
CA HIS A 138 -7.18 -23.91 -4.11
C HIS A 138 -8.41 -24.19 -4.98
N HIS A 139 -9.19 -23.17 -5.32
CA HIS A 139 -10.47 -23.28 -6.02
C HIS A 139 -11.43 -24.28 -5.36
N SER A 140 -11.35 -24.38 -4.03
CA SER A 140 -12.08 -25.35 -3.24
C SER A 140 -12.16 -24.91 -1.79
N CYS A 141 -13.24 -25.29 -1.13
CA CYS A 141 -13.46 -25.08 0.30
C CYS A 141 -13.30 -26.35 1.13
N THR A 142 -13.06 -27.50 0.48
CA THR A 142 -13.00 -28.81 1.13
C THR A 142 -11.58 -29.35 1.30
N VAL A 143 -10.56 -28.61 0.83
CA VAL A 143 -9.16 -28.98 1.03
C VAL A 143 -8.83 -28.97 2.52
N SER A 144 -8.33 -30.09 3.02
CA SER A 144 -7.96 -30.30 4.43
C SER A 144 -6.44 -30.43 4.59
N GLY A 145 -5.98 -30.71 5.81
CA GLY A 145 -4.55 -30.85 6.11
C GLY A 145 -3.79 -29.53 6.06
N CYS A 146 -2.54 -29.55 5.58
CA CYS A 146 -1.63 -28.41 5.53
C CYS A 146 -1.58 -27.67 4.18
N GLY A 147 -2.71 -27.65 3.46
CA GLY A 147 -2.88 -26.83 2.27
C GLY A 147 -3.25 -25.39 2.62
N PRO A 148 -4.54 -25.04 2.75
CA PRO A 148 -4.96 -23.66 2.98
C PRO A 148 -4.62 -23.15 4.38
N ASN A 149 -4.17 -21.90 4.46
CA ASN A 149 -3.96 -21.15 5.71
C ASN A 149 -4.90 -19.95 5.87
N TYR A 150 -5.74 -19.66 4.86
CA TYR A 150 -6.86 -18.74 4.95
C TYR A 150 -8.10 -19.29 4.24
N CYS A 151 -9.27 -18.94 4.76
CA CYS A 151 -10.58 -19.22 4.19
C CYS A 151 -11.25 -17.91 3.78
N CYS A 152 -11.74 -17.84 2.54
CA CYS A 152 -12.55 -16.70 2.09
C CYS A 152 -14.02 -17.00 2.38
N CYS A 153 -14.51 -16.44 3.48
CA CYS A 153 -15.90 -16.57 3.90
C CYS A 153 -16.72 -15.36 3.43
N VAL A 154 -17.99 -15.61 3.10
CA VAL A 154 -18.96 -14.57 2.75
C VAL A 154 -20.20 -14.75 3.63
N ALA A 155 -20.68 -13.64 4.17
CA ALA A 155 -21.96 -13.52 4.85
C ALA A 155 -22.93 -12.74 3.95
N SER A 156 -23.98 -13.39 3.46
CA SER A 156 -24.96 -12.83 2.52
C SER A 156 -26.34 -13.43 2.72
#